data_AF-A0A136KME6-F1
#
_entry.id   AF-A0A136KME6-F1
#
_cell.length_a   1.000
_cell.length_b   1.000
_cell.length_c   1.000
_cell.angle_alpha   90.00
_cell.angle_beta   90.00
_cell.angle_gamma   90.00
#
_symmetry.space_group_name_H-M   'P 1'
#
loop_
_entity.id
_entity.type
_entity.pdbx_description
1 polymer ?
#
loop_
_entity_poly.entity_id
_entity_poly.type
_entity_poly.pdbx_seq_one_letter_code
_entity_poly.pdbx_strand_id
1 'polypeptide(L)'
;MGVNDLRKIKDNKPLLKLLSIVTLIFLCCNLPSLTLCLAKDLFPPPNTEVLVSACKYPIATGVPDGEVLFLHEVRTGKMYLLDLRTGEKRTTPNDPLLLEKGIFLSSDLVWLEGSLVRPDKPGYRPHYILDLTDGKRYELLDLDTLPRLEGGKFDPKNYAYIQSAQYIYIHHSKNTLVALSADFRTNPNSRVVFSDSAEELVQLIKNLNMNYELIDFRLYDTDIPSPTNKHVARFDGIYLTQTNQRITSGMYNYFKGWYYDDSAIIVQDGGDYLLTFPGLSSIFMYQVQF
;
A
#
# COMPACT_ATOMS: atom_id res chain seq x y z
N MET A 1 -2.85 -27.37 -33.14
CA MET A 1 -3.72 -28.57 -33.20
C MET A 1 -4.35 -28.64 -34.57
N GLY A 2 -4.08 -29.71 -35.31
CA GLY A 2 -4.53 -29.84 -36.70
C GLY A 2 -6.01 -30.24 -36.78
N VAL A 3 -6.68 -29.90 -37.88
CA VAL A 3 -8.08 -30.26 -38.17
C VAL A 3 -8.33 -31.79 -38.08
N ASN A 4 -7.28 -32.61 -38.24
CA ASN A 4 -7.33 -34.06 -38.10
C ASN A 4 -7.38 -34.55 -36.63
N ASP A 5 -6.87 -33.77 -35.66
CA ASP A 5 -6.91 -34.14 -34.23
C ASP A 5 -8.31 -33.93 -33.63
N LEU A 6 -9.03 -32.90 -34.09
CA LEU A 6 -10.40 -32.60 -33.67
C LEU A 6 -11.41 -33.69 -34.12
N ARG A 7 -11.19 -34.32 -35.27
CA ARG A 7 -12.03 -35.45 -35.74
C ARG A 7 -11.82 -36.71 -34.89
N LYS A 8 -10.57 -37.04 -34.54
CA LYS A 8 -10.25 -38.17 -33.65
C LYS A 8 -10.89 -38.06 -32.26
N ILE A 9 -11.03 -36.84 -31.73
CA ILE A 9 -11.67 -36.59 -30.44
C ILE A 9 -13.20 -36.80 -30.53
N LYS A 10 -13.82 -36.43 -31.65
CA LYS A 10 -15.28 -36.54 -31.86
C LYS A 10 -15.77 -37.99 -31.92
N ASP A 11 -14.99 -38.88 -32.53
CA ASP A 11 -15.38 -40.28 -32.72
C ASP A 11 -15.02 -41.19 -31.53
N ASN A 12 -14.17 -40.71 -30.62
CA ASN A 12 -13.74 -41.46 -29.45
C ASN A 12 -14.69 -41.20 -28.26
N LYS A 13 -15.86 -41.86 -28.30
CA LYS A 13 -16.92 -41.80 -27.26
C LYS A 13 -16.42 -41.82 -25.80
N PRO A 14 -15.44 -42.67 -25.39
CA PRO A 14 -14.94 -42.64 -24.02
C PRO A 14 -14.17 -41.35 -23.69
N LEU A 15 -13.40 -40.81 -24.63
CA LEU A 15 -12.66 -39.56 -24.45
C LEU A 15 -13.63 -38.36 -24.36
N LEU A 16 -14.68 -38.35 -25.18
CA LEU A 16 -15.73 -37.34 -25.15
C LEU A 16 -16.49 -37.37 -23.82
N LYS A 17 -16.83 -38.57 -23.32
CA LYS A 17 -17.43 -38.73 -21.97
C LYS A 17 -16.52 -38.21 -20.88
N LEU A 18 -15.22 -38.52 -20.94
CA LEU A 18 -14.25 -38.07 -19.95
C LEU A 18 -14.11 -36.54 -19.97
N LEU A 19 -14.01 -35.93 -21.14
CA LEU A 19 -14.02 -34.48 -21.32
C LEU A 19 -15.31 -33.85 -20.80
N SER A 20 -16.48 -34.42 -21.11
CA SER A 20 -17.76 -33.93 -20.59
C SER A 20 -17.84 -34.03 -19.07
N ILE A 21 -17.34 -35.11 -18.46
CA ILE A 21 -17.27 -35.27 -17.01
C ILE A 21 -16.31 -34.26 -16.40
N VAL A 22 -15.11 -34.07 -16.97
CA VAL A 22 -14.14 -33.07 -16.50
C VAL A 22 -14.72 -31.66 -16.61
N THR A 23 -15.42 -31.35 -17.71
CA THR A 23 -16.06 -30.05 -17.92
C THR A 23 -17.22 -29.86 -16.94
N LEU A 24 -18.01 -30.91 -16.67
CA LEU A 24 -19.09 -30.88 -15.68
C LEU A 24 -18.56 -30.71 -14.26
N ILE A 25 -17.46 -31.38 -13.90
CA ILE A 25 -16.77 -31.20 -12.61
C ILE A 25 -16.24 -29.77 -12.52
N PHE A 26 -15.59 -29.26 -13.56
CA PHE A 26 -15.13 -27.86 -13.60
C PHE A 26 -16.30 -26.87 -13.46
N LEU A 27 -17.42 -27.10 -14.13
CA LEU A 27 -18.62 -26.27 -13.97
C LEU A 27 -19.20 -26.39 -12.56
N CYS A 28 -19.41 -27.59 -12.03
CA CYS A 28 -19.98 -27.78 -10.70
C CYS A 28 -19.08 -27.27 -9.56
N CYS A 29 -17.76 -27.29 -9.74
CA CYS A 29 -16.81 -26.76 -8.76
C CYS A 29 -16.62 -25.23 -8.87
N ASN A 30 -16.77 -24.64 -10.07
CA ASN A 30 -16.55 -23.20 -10.27
C ASN A 30 -17.83 -22.35 -10.40
N LEU A 31 -19.01 -22.93 -10.71
CA LEU A 31 -20.27 -22.18 -10.74
C LEU A 31 -20.68 -21.64 -9.35
N PRO A 32 -20.60 -22.42 -8.25
CA PRO A 32 -21.02 -21.94 -6.94
C PRO A 32 -20.18 -20.74 -6.49
N SER A 33 -18.88 -20.73 -6.82
CA SER A 33 -17.99 -19.62 -6.50
C SER A 33 -18.27 -18.39 -7.37
N LEU A 34 -18.63 -18.56 -8.65
CA LEU A 34 -19.00 -17.45 -9.52
C LEU A 34 -20.33 -16.80 -9.13
N THR A 35 -21.34 -17.60 -8.81
CA THR A 35 -22.69 -17.12 -8.45
C THR A 35 -22.74 -16.45 -7.09
N LEU A 36 -22.02 -16.97 -6.07
CA LEU A 36 -21.91 -16.29 -4.78
C LEU A 36 -21.25 -14.92 -4.92
N CYS A 37 -20.27 -14.84 -5.81
CA CYS A 37 -19.44 -13.67 -5.98
C CYS A 37 -20.18 -12.57 -6.74
N LEU A 38 -20.89 -12.91 -7.81
CA LEU A 38 -21.84 -12.02 -8.47
C LEU A 38 -22.93 -11.54 -7.51
N ALA A 39 -23.50 -12.42 -6.68
CA ALA A 39 -24.55 -12.05 -5.73
C ALA A 39 -24.06 -11.02 -4.70
N LYS A 40 -22.81 -11.12 -4.22
CA LYS A 40 -22.23 -10.15 -3.27
C LYS A 40 -21.92 -8.79 -3.91
N ASP A 41 -21.54 -8.76 -5.18
CA ASP A 41 -21.37 -7.49 -5.92
C ASP A 41 -22.72 -6.81 -6.21
N LEU A 42 -23.80 -7.60 -6.35
CA LEU A 42 -25.16 -7.12 -6.62
C LEU A 42 -25.93 -6.66 -5.38
N PHE A 43 -25.64 -7.24 -4.21
CA PHE A 43 -26.32 -6.94 -2.95
C PHE A 43 -25.32 -6.52 -1.87
N PRO A 44 -24.81 -5.27 -1.93
CA PRO A 44 -23.91 -4.75 -0.92
C PRO A 44 -24.60 -4.65 0.45
N PRO A 45 -23.87 -4.77 1.56
CA PRO A 45 -24.39 -4.42 2.87
C PRO A 45 -24.90 -2.97 2.89
N PRO A 46 -25.96 -2.69 3.67
CA PRO A 46 -26.38 -1.32 3.90
C PRO A 46 -25.23 -0.51 4.54
N ASN A 47 -25.01 0.71 4.05
CA ASN A 47 -23.93 1.66 4.43
C ASN A 47 -22.54 1.37 3.84
N THR A 48 -22.47 0.64 2.72
CA THR A 48 -21.24 0.52 1.92
C THR A 48 -21.04 1.78 1.08
N GLU A 49 -19.95 2.51 1.32
CA GLU A 49 -19.60 3.71 0.53
C GLU A 49 -18.91 3.34 -0.79
N VAL A 50 -18.04 2.33 -0.74
CA VAL A 50 -17.22 1.90 -1.88
C VAL A 50 -17.13 0.38 -1.90
N LEU A 51 -17.40 -0.23 -3.06
CA LEU A 51 -17.33 -1.68 -3.27
C LEU A 51 -16.26 -2.03 -4.31
N VAL A 52 -15.31 -2.87 -3.89
CA VAL A 52 -14.35 -3.50 -4.80
C VAL A 52 -14.72 -4.97 -4.94
N SER A 53 -14.95 -5.42 -6.16
CA SER A 53 -15.42 -6.79 -6.45
C SER A 53 -14.45 -7.84 -5.88
N ALA A 54 -14.95 -8.64 -4.93
CA ALA A 54 -14.22 -9.77 -4.35
C ALA A 54 -13.81 -10.78 -5.44
N CYS A 55 -14.55 -10.83 -6.54
CA CYS A 55 -14.32 -11.75 -7.65
C CYS A 55 -13.03 -11.45 -8.40
N LYS A 56 -12.42 -10.30 -8.15
CA LYS A 56 -11.16 -9.90 -8.77
C LYS A 56 -9.95 -10.17 -7.88
N TYR A 57 -10.17 -10.68 -6.67
CA TYR A 57 -9.14 -10.82 -5.62
C TYR A 57 -8.38 -9.51 -5.42
N PRO A 58 -9.06 -8.44 -4.97
CA PRO A 58 -8.43 -7.16 -4.79
C PRO A 58 -7.47 -7.20 -3.60
N ILE A 59 -6.24 -6.75 -3.81
CA ILE A 59 -5.32 -6.39 -2.73
C ILE A 59 -5.35 -4.89 -2.59
N ALA A 60 -5.43 -4.39 -1.36
CA ALA A 60 -5.50 -2.98 -1.10
C ALA A 60 -4.39 -2.49 -0.16
N THR A 61 -3.95 -1.27 -0.40
CA THR A 61 -2.94 -0.58 0.39
C THR A 61 -3.43 0.83 0.67
N GLY A 62 -3.35 1.25 1.93
CA GLY A 62 -3.65 2.62 2.32
C GLY A 62 -2.58 3.58 1.79
N VAL A 63 -3.01 4.80 1.52
CA VAL A 63 -2.14 5.89 1.08
C VAL A 63 -2.15 6.96 2.19
N PRO A 64 -0.99 7.57 2.54
CA PRO A 64 -0.90 8.51 3.66
C PRO A 64 -1.88 9.68 3.66
N ASP A 65 -2.23 10.22 2.50
CA ASP A 65 -3.20 11.31 2.38
C ASP A 65 -4.61 10.91 2.84
N GLY A 66 -4.88 9.61 2.98
CA GLY A 66 -6.17 9.05 3.39
C GLY A 66 -7.22 9.07 2.29
N GLU A 67 -7.20 10.05 1.37
CA GLU A 67 -8.24 10.27 0.36
C GLU A 67 -8.40 9.15 -0.68
N VAL A 68 -7.36 8.32 -0.86
CA VAL A 68 -7.32 7.29 -1.89
C VAL A 68 -6.87 5.94 -1.35
N LEU A 69 -7.37 4.87 -1.97
CA LEU A 69 -6.88 3.51 -1.80
C LEU A 69 -6.15 3.02 -3.04
N PHE A 70 -4.95 2.48 -2.87
CA PHE A 70 -4.32 1.71 -3.92
C PHE A 70 -4.90 0.31 -3.99
N LEU A 71 -5.27 -0.12 -5.19
CA LEU A 71 -5.93 -1.39 -5.46
C LEU A 71 -5.23 -2.14 -6.58
N HIS A 72 -4.99 -3.43 -6.35
CA HIS A 72 -4.49 -4.39 -7.32
C HIS A 72 -5.49 -5.54 -7.50
N GLU A 73 -6.10 -5.64 -8.68
CA GLU A 73 -7.01 -6.71 -9.06
C GLU A 73 -6.21 -7.93 -9.54
N VAL A 74 -5.82 -8.85 -8.64
CA VAL A 74 -4.89 -9.97 -8.92
C VAL A 74 -5.30 -10.79 -10.15
N ARG A 75 -6.59 -11.03 -10.37
CA ARG A 75 -7.05 -11.80 -11.53
C ARG A 75 -6.85 -11.10 -12.88
N THR A 76 -6.85 -9.77 -12.89
CA THR A 76 -6.74 -8.99 -14.13
C THR A 76 -5.40 -8.25 -14.27
N GLY A 77 -4.61 -8.18 -13.19
CA GLY A 77 -3.38 -7.40 -13.10
C GLY A 77 -3.60 -5.89 -13.12
N LYS A 78 -4.85 -5.40 -13.05
CA LYS A 78 -5.14 -3.97 -13.07
C LYS A 78 -4.79 -3.33 -11.75
N MET A 79 -4.12 -2.19 -11.82
CA MET A 79 -3.75 -1.36 -10.68
C MET A 79 -4.36 0.03 -10.83
N TYR A 80 -4.90 0.57 -9.75
CA TYR A 80 -5.46 1.92 -9.72
C TYR A 80 -5.50 2.48 -8.31
N LEU A 81 -5.56 3.81 -8.23
CA LEU A 81 -5.98 4.54 -7.04
C LEU A 81 -7.49 4.77 -7.11
N LEU A 82 -8.18 4.48 -6.02
CA LEU A 82 -9.61 4.69 -5.86
C LEU A 82 -9.83 5.85 -4.91
N ASP A 83 -10.37 6.94 -5.42
CA ASP A 83 -10.84 8.06 -4.61
C ASP A 83 -12.04 7.59 -3.78
N LEU A 84 -11.91 7.71 -2.47
CA LEU A 84 -12.92 7.22 -1.54
C LEU A 84 -14.12 8.15 -1.42
N ARG A 85 -13.96 9.43 -1.75
CA ARG A 85 -15.01 10.43 -1.74
C ARG A 85 -15.87 10.36 -2.99
N THR A 86 -15.24 10.19 -4.15
CA THR A 86 -15.92 10.24 -5.46
C THR A 86 -16.18 8.86 -6.06
N GLY A 87 -15.43 7.83 -5.62
CA GLY A 87 -15.43 6.50 -6.24
C GLY A 87 -14.68 6.45 -7.57
N GLU A 88 -14.03 7.54 -7.99
CA GLU A 88 -13.29 7.60 -9.24
C GLU A 88 -12.01 6.75 -9.20
N LYS A 89 -11.72 6.12 -10.34
CA LYS A 89 -10.53 5.28 -10.50
C LYS A 89 -9.48 6.01 -11.32
N ARG A 90 -8.35 6.32 -10.69
CA ARG A 90 -7.17 6.85 -11.37
C ARG A 90 -6.19 5.72 -11.66
N THR A 91 -5.88 5.49 -12.93
CA THR A 91 -4.91 4.47 -13.33
C THR A 91 -3.53 4.79 -12.79
N THR A 92 -2.80 3.77 -12.33
CA THR A 92 -1.38 3.92 -11.98
C THR A 92 -0.48 3.51 -13.15
N PRO A 93 0.75 4.02 -13.24
CA PRO A 93 1.74 3.53 -14.19
C PRO A 93 1.94 2.02 -14.06
N ASN A 94 2.19 1.35 -15.19
CA ASN A 94 2.52 -0.08 -15.21
C ASN A 94 3.99 -0.29 -14.86
N ASP A 95 4.33 -0.05 -13.59
CA ASP A 95 5.68 -0.22 -13.05
C ASP A 95 5.79 -1.55 -12.29
N PRO A 96 6.67 -2.48 -12.70
CA PRO A 96 6.79 -3.78 -12.03
C PRO A 96 7.24 -3.68 -10.56
N LEU A 97 7.96 -2.62 -10.18
CA LEU A 97 8.44 -2.43 -8.82
C LEU A 97 7.37 -1.87 -7.88
N LEU A 98 6.27 -1.32 -8.42
CA LEU A 98 5.20 -0.73 -7.61
C LEU A 98 4.57 -1.77 -6.66
N LEU A 99 4.27 -2.98 -7.16
CA LEU A 99 3.72 -4.06 -6.33
C LEU A 99 4.76 -4.76 -5.46
N GLU A 100 5.99 -4.88 -5.96
CA GLU A 100 7.04 -5.64 -5.26
C GLU A 100 7.62 -4.84 -4.09
N LYS A 101 7.79 -3.52 -4.26
CA LYS A 101 8.61 -2.67 -3.39
C LYS A 101 8.05 -1.26 -3.17
N GLY A 102 6.87 -0.95 -3.71
CA GLY A 102 6.29 0.37 -3.63
C GLY A 102 5.78 0.68 -2.23
N ILE A 103 6.23 1.81 -1.69
CA ILE A 103 5.73 2.39 -0.45
C ILE A 103 5.16 3.77 -0.79
N PHE A 104 3.87 3.98 -0.54
CA PHE A 104 3.23 5.26 -0.80
C PHE A 104 3.72 6.32 0.17
N LEU A 105 4.21 7.44 -0.38
CA LEU A 105 4.55 8.65 0.37
C LEU A 105 3.37 9.63 0.36
N SER A 106 2.66 9.70 -0.77
CA SER A 106 1.42 10.42 -0.96
C SER A 106 0.60 9.73 -2.06
N SER A 107 -0.57 10.28 -2.40
CA SER A 107 -1.38 9.83 -3.53
C SER A 107 -0.64 9.90 -4.86
N ASP A 108 0.36 10.77 -5.01
CA ASP A 108 1.10 10.98 -6.24
C ASP A 108 2.51 10.38 -6.23
N LEU A 109 3.07 10.08 -5.06
CA LEU A 109 4.48 9.71 -4.91
C LEU A 109 4.62 8.34 -4.23
N VAL A 110 5.43 7.48 -4.84
CA VAL A 110 5.77 6.16 -4.31
C VAL A 110 7.27 6.04 -4.21
N TRP A 111 7.77 5.69 -3.02
CA TRP A 111 9.14 5.26 -2.84
C TRP A 111 9.28 3.80 -3.29
N LEU A 112 10.12 3.57 -4.29
CA LEU A 112 10.54 2.24 -4.71
C LEU A 112 11.82 1.90 -3.95
N GLU A 113 11.70 1.02 -2.97
CA GLU A 113 12.82 0.60 -2.13
C GLU A 113 13.97 -0.01 -2.97
N GLY A 114 15.18 0.49 -2.73
CA GLY A 114 16.42 0.00 -3.32
C GLY A 114 16.89 -1.32 -2.70
N SER A 115 18.19 -1.57 -2.80
CA SER A 115 18.86 -2.71 -2.16
C SER A 115 19.56 -2.28 -0.88
N LEU A 116 19.63 -3.18 0.11
CA LEU A 116 20.37 -2.97 1.36
C LEU A 116 21.91 -3.08 1.20
N VAL A 117 22.41 -3.35 -0.01
CA VAL A 117 23.86 -3.46 -0.26
C VAL A 117 24.40 -2.13 -0.78
N ARG A 118 25.70 -1.92 -0.65
CA ARG A 118 26.36 -0.69 -1.14
C ARG A 118 26.50 -0.66 -2.67
N PRO A 119 26.67 0.53 -3.28
CA PRO A 119 26.84 0.69 -4.73
C PRO A 119 27.95 -0.16 -5.37
N ASP A 120 29.01 -0.46 -4.60
CA ASP A 120 30.14 -1.27 -5.05
C ASP A 120 29.89 -2.78 -5.02
N LYS A 121 28.72 -3.23 -4.54
CA LYS A 121 28.40 -4.65 -4.37
C LYS A 121 27.49 -5.19 -5.49
N PRO A 122 27.72 -6.44 -5.94
CA PRO A 122 26.78 -7.12 -6.83
C PRO A 122 25.36 -7.14 -6.25
N GLY A 123 24.38 -6.81 -7.08
CA GLY A 123 22.98 -6.75 -6.66
C GLY A 123 22.52 -5.38 -6.13
N TYR A 124 23.39 -4.37 -6.15
CA TYR A 124 22.98 -2.99 -5.84
C TYR A 124 21.86 -2.51 -6.75
N ARG A 125 20.86 -1.87 -6.15
CA ARG A 125 19.79 -1.13 -6.81
C ARG A 125 19.56 0.16 -6.02
N PRO A 126 19.60 1.33 -6.66
CA PRO A 126 19.32 2.58 -5.96
C PRO A 126 17.83 2.68 -5.61
N HIS A 127 17.52 3.59 -4.70
CA HIS A 127 16.15 3.93 -4.35
C HIS A 127 15.59 4.91 -5.39
N TYR A 128 14.27 4.86 -5.65
CA TYR A 128 13.61 5.80 -6.57
C TYR A 128 12.35 6.39 -5.95
N ILE A 129 12.00 7.60 -6.37
CA ILE A 129 10.62 8.10 -6.33
C ILE A 129 9.97 7.79 -7.67
N LEU A 130 8.92 6.98 -7.67
CA LEU A 130 7.99 6.87 -8.78
C LEU A 130 6.93 7.96 -8.61
N ASP A 131 6.87 8.86 -9.59
CA ASP A 131 5.81 9.85 -9.70
C ASP A 131 4.65 9.26 -10.52
N LEU A 132 3.48 9.15 -9.91
CA LEU A 132 2.31 8.56 -10.53
C LEU A 132 1.63 9.49 -11.54
N THR A 133 1.96 10.79 -11.53
CA THR A 133 1.39 11.79 -12.45
C THR A 133 2.00 11.70 -13.85
N ASP A 134 3.31 11.45 -13.95
CA ASP A 134 4.03 11.34 -15.23
C ASP A 134 4.64 9.96 -15.49
N GLY A 135 4.57 9.06 -14.51
CA GLY A 135 5.07 7.69 -14.58
C GLY A 135 6.60 7.57 -14.54
N LYS A 136 7.33 8.64 -14.22
CA LYS A 136 8.79 8.64 -14.20
C LYS A 136 9.35 8.23 -12.84
N ARG A 137 10.56 7.66 -12.90
CA ARG A 137 11.37 7.35 -11.73
C ARG A 137 12.46 8.40 -11.55
N TYR A 138 12.61 8.88 -10.32
CA TYR A 138 13.62 9.83 -9.92
C TYR A 138 14.53 9.19 -8.88
N GLU A 139 15.78 8.93 -9.24
CA GLU A 139 16.76 8.25 -8.37
C GLU A 139 17.10 9.09 -7.14
N LEU A 140 17.00 8.51 -5.96
CA LEU A 140 17.31 9.16 -4.69
C LEU A 140 18.82 9.10 -4.42
N LEU A 141 19.39 10.22 -3.97
CA LEU A 141 20.75 10.24 -3.43
C LEU A 141 20.74 9.58 -2.05
N ASP A 142 21.43 8.46 -1.93
CA ASP A 142 21.57 7.72 -0.67
C ASP A 142 22.69 8.34 0.19
N LEU A 143 22.28 9.04 1.26
CA LEU A 143 23.21 9.70 2.17
C LEU A 143 24.08 8.69 2.92
N ASP A 144 23.66 7.42 3.04
CA ASP A 144 24.45 6.41 3.73
C ASP A 144 25.73 6.03 2.99
N THR A 145 25.77 6.32 1.69
CA THR A 145 26.90 6.07 0.80
C THR A 145 27.95 7.18 0.81
N LEU A 146 27.64 8.33 1.41
CA LEU A 146 28.57 9.46 1.48
C LEU A 146 29.75 9.19 2.42
N PRO A 147 30.90 9.87 2.21
CA PRO A 147 32.05 9.74 3.10
C PRO A 147 31.68 10.03 4.57
N ARG A 148 32.09 9.11 5.45
CA ARG A 148 31.91 9.22 6.91
C ARG A 148 33.15 9.86 7.54
N LEU A 149 32.96 10.46 8.72
CA LEU A 149 34.05 10.95 9.56
C LEU A 149 34.80 9.79 10.22
N GLU A 150 35.92 10.10 10.89
CA GLU A 150 36.67 9.14 11.69
C GLU A 150 35.75 8.43 12.70
N GLY A 151 35.92 7.11 12.83
CA GLY A 151 35.03 6.26 13.63
C GLY A 151 33.69 5.92 12.96
N GLY A 152 33.52 6.21 11.66
CA GLY A 152 32.34 5.83 10.88
C GLY A 152 31.12 6.73 11.09
N LYS A 153 31.29 7.88 11.75
CA LYS A 153 30.19 8.80 12.05
C LYS A 153 29.69 9.51 10.79
N PHE A 154 28.38 9.76 10.72
CA PHE A 154 27.82 10.61 9.66
C PHE A 154 28.42 12.02 9.74
N ASP A 155 28.74 12.61 8.59
CA ASP A 155 29.26 13.97 8.52
C ASP A 155 28.09 14.97 8.60
N PRO A 156 27.97 15.78 9.68
CA PRO A 156 26.82 16.67 9.86
C PRO A 156 26.63 17.70 8.75
N LYS A 157 27.67 18.00 7.96
CA LYS A 157 27.53 18.89 6.81
C LYS A 157 26.52 18.37 5.78
N ASN A 158 26.35 17.05 5.72
CA ASN A 158 25.43 16.41 4.78
C ASN A 158 23.96 16.55 5.23
N TYR A 159 23.67 17.03 6.45
CA TYR A 159 22.30 17.39 6.82
C TYR A 159 21.76 18.58 5.99
N ALA A 160 22.63 19.34 5.32
CA ALA A 160 22.21 20.40 4.39
C ALA A 160 21.31 19.87 3.26
N TYR A 161 21.49 18.62 2.82
CA TYR A 161 20.61 18.00 1.84
C TYR A 161 19.17 17.86 2.36
N ILE A 162 19.02 17.48 3.64
CA ILE A 162 17.72 17.34 4.30
C ILE A 162 17.10 18.72 4.58
N GLN A 163 17.89 19.69 5.02
CA GLN A 163 17.41 21.05 5.34
C GLN A 163 16.78 21.79 4.14
N SER A 164 17.14 21.39 2.92
CA SER A 164 16.57 21.95 1.70
C SER A 164 15.22 21.33 1.28
N ALA A 165 14.77 20.29 2.00
CA ALA A 165 13.56 19.56 1.66
C ALA A 165 12.29 20.34 2.04
N GLN A 166 11.27 20.19 1.21
CA GLN A 166 9.91 20.65 1.50
C GLN A 166 9.06 19.53 2.09
N TYR A 167 9.30 18.30 1.64
CA TYR A 167 8.57 17.10 2.04
C TYR A 167 9.55 16.13 2.70
N ILE A 168 9.23 15.70 3.92
CA ILE A 168 10.04 14.75 4.68
C ILE A 168 9.13 13.63 5.15
N TYR A 169 9.48 12.41 4.80
CA TYR A 169 8.75 11.20 5.17
C TYR A 169 9.66 10.32 6.01
N ILE A 170 9.15 9.78 7.12
CA ILE A 170 9.86 8.83 7.97
C ILE A 170 9.08 7.52 8.01
N HIS A 171 9.77 6.42 7.69
CA HIS A 171 9.24 5.07 7.78
C HIS A 171 9.85 4.34 8.97
N HIS A 172 9.05 4.08 10.00
CA HIS A 172 9.53 3.52 11.28
C HIS A 172 10.13 2.11 11.13
N SER A 173 9.38 1.14 10.61
CA SER A 173 9.82 -0.25 10.46
C SER A 173 11.00 -0.43 9.50
N LYS A 174 11.22 0.54 8.61
CA LYS A 174 12.36 0.55 7.69
C LYS A 174 13.54 1.34 8.22
N ASN A 175 13.39 2.12 9.29
CA ASN A 175 14.43 3.00 9.82
C ASN A 175 14.98 3.90 8.71
N THR A 176 14.07 4.54 7.97
CA THR A 176 14.44 5.32 6.77
C THR A 176 13.69 6.63 6.68
N LEU A 177 14.41 7.67 6.28
CA LEU A 177 13.90 8.98 5.93
C LEU A 177 14.02 9.18 4.41
N VAL A 178 12.97 9.74 3.81
CA VAL A 178 12.97 10.23 2.43
C VAL A 178 12.68 11.72 2.46
N ALA A 179 13.56 12.53 1.86
CA ALA A 179 13.44 13.98 1.84
C ALA A 179 13.47 14.51 0.40
N LEU A 180 12.47 15.31 0.04
CA LEU A 180 12.25 15.85 -1.30
C LEU A 180 12.06 17.37 -1.23
N SER A 181 12.79 18.13 -2.05
CA SER A 181 12.53 19.54 -2.27
C SER A 181 11.32 19.77 -3.20
N ALA A 182 10.93 21.03 -3.37
CA ALA A 182 9.93 21.44 -4.35
C ALA A 182 10.32 21.07 -5.81
N ASP A 183 11.61 21.15 -6.13
CA ASP A 183 12.18 21.00 -7.48
C ASP A 183 12.79 19.60 -7.73
N PHE A 184 12.44 18.61 -6.90
CA PHE A 184 13.06 17.27 -6.91
C PHE A 184 13.02 16.56 -8.27
N ARG A 185 12.01 16.87 -9.10
CA ARG A 185 11.86 16.31 -10.46
C ARG A 185 12.97 16.78 -11.40
N THR A 186 13.47 17.99 -11.20
CA THR A 186 14.49 18.61 -12.06
C THR A 186 15.89 18.60 -11.45
N ASN A 187 16.01 18.45 -10.13
CA ASN A 187 17.29 18.56 -9.41
C ASN A 187 17.64 17.26 -8.65
N PRO A 188 18.60 16.45 -9.14
CA PRO A 188 18.95 15.18 -8.51
C PRO A 188 19.47 15.27 -7.06
N ASN A 189 20.09 16.39 -6.67
CA ASN A 189 20.64 16.55 -5.32
C ASN A 189 19.57 16.90 -4.28
N SER A 190 18.33 17.11 -4.73
CA SER A 190 17.23 17.60 -3.91
C SER A 190 16.22 16.51 -3.57
N ARG A 191 16.62 15.26 -3.77
CA ARG A 191 15.87 14.04 -3.42
C ARG A 191 16.83 13.06 -2.76
N VAL A 192 16.62 12.81 -1.48
CA VAL A 192 17.57 12.01 -0.68
C VAL A 192 16.86 10.94 0.12
N VAL A 193 17.60 9.87 0.38
CA VAL A 193 17.23 8.81 1.33
C VAL A 193 18.33 8.67 2.38
N PHE A 194 17.95 8.43 3.62
CA PHE A 194 18.87 8.29 4.73
C PHE A 194 18.34 7.29 5.76
N SER A 195 19.20 6.38 6.21
CA SER A 195 18.82 5.35 7.16
C SER A 195 19.44 5.61 8.52
N ASP A 196 18.59 5.63 9.54
CA ASP A 196 18.97 5.66 10.96
C ASP A 196 17.80 5.13 11.78
N SER A 197 18.00 4.90 13.08
CA SER A 197 16.87 4.49 13.94
C SER A 197 15.73 5.51 13.84
N ALA A 198 14.49 5.03 13.77
CA ALA A 198 13.33 5.91 13.57
C ALA A 198 13.25 7.02 14.63
N GLU A 199 13.60 6.70 15.88
CA GLU A 199 13.70 7.67 16.96
C GLU A 199 14.78 8.73 16.70
N GLU A 200 15.96 8.34 16.22
CA GLU A 200 17.03 9.27 15.86
C GLU A 200 16.67 10.15 14.67
N LEU A 201 16.00 9.59 13.65
CA LEU A 201 15.48 10.36 12.51
C LEU A 201 14.46 11.40 12.98
N VAL A 202 13.51 11.03 13.84
CA VAL A 202 12.52 11.97 14.40
C VAL A 202 13.22 13.07 15.21
N GLN A 203 14.20 12.73 16.04
CA GLN A 203 14.95 13.74 16.82
C GLN A 203 15.78 14.64 15.92
N LEU A 204 16.43 14.10 14.88
CA LEU A 204 17.16 14.88 13.89
C LEU A 204 16.26 15.92 13.26
N ILE A 205 15.08 15.54 12.77
CA ILE A 205 14.17 16.45 12.08
C ILE A 205 13.60 17.52 13.03
N LYS A 206 13.30 17.15 14.27
CA LYS A 206 12.93 18.12 15.32
C LYS A 206 14.06 19.12 15.60
N ASN A 207 15.31 18.64 15.68
CA ASN A 207 16.48 19.50 15.89
C ASN A 207 16.74 20.44 14.71
N LEU A 208 16.40 20.01 13.49
CA LEU A 208 16.45 20.84 12.28
C LEU A 208 15.24 21.80 12.16
N ASN A 209 14.27 21.73 13.09
CA ASN A 209 13.04 22.52 13.10
C ASN A 209 12.24 22.39 11.80
N MET A 210 12.09 21.15 11.31
CA MET A 210 11.34 20.83 10.10
C MET A 210 10.13 19.95 10.44
N ASN A 211 9.13 19.96 9.56
CA ASN A 211 7.98 19.06 9.66
C ASN A 211 8.28 17.74 8.95
N TYR A 212 7.62 16.67 9.38
CA TYR A 212 7.68 15.36 8.73
C TYR A 212 6.35 14.64 8.81
N GLU A 213 6.17 13.67 7.93
CA GLU A 213 5.04 12.75 7.89
C GLU A 213 5.51 11.33 8.20
N LEU A 214 4.72 10.60 8.99
CA LEU A 214 4.93 9.19 9.23
C LEU A 214 4.15 8.38 8.19
N ILE A 215 4.84 7.53 7.43
CA ILE A 215 4.27 6.74 6.33
C ILE A 215 4.19 5.24 6.66
N ASP A 216 4.35 4.89 7.94
CA ASP A 216 4.28 3.50 8.40
C ASP A 216 2.92 3.20 9.05
N PHE A 217 2.14 2.34 8.41
CA PHE A 217 0.85 1.88 8.92
C PHE A 217 0.94 0.62 9.78
N ARG A 218 2.16 0.12 10.08
CA ARG A 218 2.35 -1.03 10.95
C ARG A 218 2.28 -0.61 12.40
N LEU A 219 1.17 -0.99 13.02
CA LEU A 219 0.88 -0.72 14.43
C LEU A 219 1.83 -1.42 15.42
N TYR A 220 2.75 -2.28 14.97
CA TYR A 220 3.79 -2.89 15.81
C TYR A 220 4.87 -1.87 16.19
N ASP A 221 5.22 -0.99 15.25
CA ASP A 221 6.41 -0.15 15.34
C ASP A 221 6.07 1.26 15.82
N THR A 222 4.80 1.68 15.69
CA THR A 222 4.34 2.99 16.13
C THR A 222 2.83 3.06 16.35
N ASP A 223 2.42 3.93 17.27
CA ASP A 223 1.03 4.35 17.43
C ASP A 223 0.71 5.42 16.37
N ILE A 224 -0.44 5.29 15.72
CA ILE A 224 -0.82 6.15 14.59
C ILE A 224 -2.00 7.04 14.99
N PRO A 225 -1.78 8.33 15.28
CA PRO A 225 -2.86 9.25 15.60
C PRO A 225 -3.74 9.52 14.37
N SER A 226 -5.04 9.74 14.60
CA SER A 226 -5.94 10.23 13.56
C SER A 226 -5.60 11.69 13.20
N PRO A 227 -6.02 12.20 12.03
CA PRO A 227 -5.67 13.55 11.58
C PRO A 227 -6.03 14.66 12.57
N THR A 228 -7.13 14.52 13.32
CA THR A 228 -7.51 15.50 14.36
C THR A 228 -7.04 15.14 15.77
N ASN A 229 -6.22 14.09 15.91
CA ASN A 229 -5.72 13.54 17.18
C ASN A 229 -6.81 13.07 18.17
N LYS A 230 -8.06 12.91 17.73
CA LYS A 230 -9.15 12.38 18.58
C LYS A 230 -8.98 10.89 18.85
N HIS A 231 -8.44 10.16 17.89
CA HIS A 231 -8.23 8.72 17.97
C HIS A 231 -6.75 8.37 17.80
N VAL A 232 -6.38 7.20 18.30
CA VAL A 232 -5.07 6.60 18.04
C VAL A 232 -5.23 5.11 17.76
N ALA A 233 -4.63 4.67 16.66
CA ALA A 233 -4.55 3.26 16.32
C ALA A 233 -3.28 2.70 16.95
N ARG A 234 -3.41 1.57 17.63
CA ARG A 234 -2.34 0.85 18.31
C ARG A 234 -2.37 -0.62 17.93
N PHE A 235 -1.29 -1.32 18.22
CA PHE A 235 -1.15 -2.76 17.95
C PHE A 235 -2.41 -3.56 18.31
N ASP A 236 -3.02 -3.30 19.47
CA ASP A 236 -4.12 -4.09 19.99
C ASP A 236 -5.52 -3.49 19.76
N GLY A 237 -5.64 -2.30 19.17
CA GLY A 237 -6.93 -1.63 18.98
C GLY A 237 -6.89 -0.15 18.63
N ILE A 238 -8.06 0.46 18.49
CA ILE A 238 -8.22 1.92 18.34
C ILE A 238 -8.77 2.49 19.65
N TYR A 239 -8.26 3.65 20.05
CA TYR A 239 -8.55 4.30 21.33
C TYR A 239 -8.95 5.76 21.14
N LEU A 240 -9.78 6.28 22.04
CA LEU A 240 -9.94 7.72 22.23
C LEU A 240 -8.69 8.28 22.91
N THR A 241 -8.04 9.27 22.30
CA THR A 241 -6.78 9.83 22.81
C THR A 241 -6.92 10.43 24.20
N GLN A 242 -8.05 11.12 24.48
CA GLN A 242 -8.26 11.85 25.74
C GLN A 242 -8.50 10.93 26.93
N THR A 243 -9.26 9.85 26.74
CA THR A 243 -9.70 8.97 27.83
C THR A 243 -8.94 7.66 27.86
N ASN A 244 -8.13 7.38 26.83
CA ASN A 244 -7.51 6.09 26.58
C ASN A 244 -8.52 4.93 26.57
N GLN A 245 -9.81 5.22 26.29
CA GLN A 245 -10.85 4.22 26.20
C GLN A 245 -10.73 3.49 24.87
N ARG A 246 -10.66 2.16 24.93
CA ARG A 246 -10.63 1.31 23.73
C ARG A 246 -11.99 1.31 23.05
N ILE A 247 -11.99 1.65 21.76
CA ILE A 247 -13.16 1.64 20.88
C ILE A 247 -13.31 0.27 20.23
N THR A 248 -12.21 -0.28 19.71
CA THR A 248 -12.18 -1.59 19.05
C THR A 248 -10.87 -2.32 19.34
N SER A 249 -10.89 -3.65 19.21
CA SER A 249 -9.74 -4.53 19.45
C SER A 249 -9.33 -5.28 18.19
N GLY A 250 -8.06 -5.70 18.12
CA GLY A 250 -7.58 -6.65 17.10
C GLY A 250 -7.33 -6.01 15.74
N MET A 251 -6.72 -4.83 15.70
CA MET A 251 -6.53 -4.04 14.48
C MET A 251 -5.20 -4.28 13.76
N TYR A 252 -4.27 -4.99 14.40
CA TYR A 252 -2.87 -5.12 13.98
C TYR A 252 -2.66 -5.36 12.47
N ASN A 253 -3.33 -6.37 11.90
CA ASN A 253 -3.14 -6.74 10.48
C ASN A 253 -4.14 -6.05 9.53
N TYR A 254 -5.17 -5.41 10.09
CA TYR A 254 -6.31 -4.96 9.32
C TYR A 254 -6.31 -3.47 9.08
N PHE A 255 -5.77 -2.66 9.99
CA PHE A 255 -5.63 -1.23 9.79
C PHE A 255 -4.76 -0.93 8.56
N LYS A 256 -5.24 -0.01 7.71
CA LYS A 256 -4.51 0.46 6.53
C LYS A 256 -4.25 1.95 6.53
N GLY A 257 -4.85 2.71 7.43
CA GLY A 257 -4.63 4.16 7.53
C GLY A 257 -5.86 4.89 8.04
N TRP A 258 -5.68 6.18 8.29
CA TRP A 258 -6.76 7.09 8.60
C TRP A 258 -7.25 7.80 7.33
N TYR A 259 -8.53 8.15 7.33
CA TYR A 259 -9.15 9.10 6.43
C TYR A 259 -9.07 10.50 7.03
N TYR A 260 -9.17 11.54 6.19
CA TYR A 260 -9.00 12.95 6.62
C TYR A 260 -9.99 13.40 7.71
N ASP A 261 -11.13 12.73 7.84
CA ASP A 261 -12.20 13.05 8.79
C ASP A 261 -12.17 12.20 10.08
N ASP A 262 -11.05 11.53 10.35
CA ASP A 262 -10.85 10.56 11.43
C ASP A 262 -11.50 9.18 11.23
N SER A 263 -12.10 8.89 10.07
CA SER A 263 -12.50 7.51 9.73
C SER A 263 -11.29 6.61 9.57
N ALA A 264 -11.41 5.32 9.88
CA ALA A 264 -10.32 4.36 9.70
C ALA A 264 -10.57 3.47 8.48
N ILE A 265 -9.53 3.27 7.67
CA ILE A 265 -9.53 2.25 6.64
C ILE A 265 -9.07 0.94 7.27
N ILE A 266 -9.95 -0.06 7.27
CA ILE A 266 -9.69 -1.38 7.83
C ILE A 266 -10.00 -2.41 6.75
N VAL A 267 -9.05 -3.30 6.49
CA VAL A 267 -9.14 -4.35 5.47
C VAL A 267 -8.93 -5.69 6.12
N GLN A 268 -9.98 -6.51 6.13
CA GLN A 268 -9.97 -7.82 6.78
C GLN A 268 -10.28 -8.92 5.76
N ASP A 269 -9.42 -9.94 5.75
CA ASP A 269 -9.68 -11.20 5.06
C ASP A 269 -10.73 -11.99 5.85
N GLY A 270 -12.01 -11.76 5.53
CA GLY A 270 -13.14 -12.53 6.05
C GLY A 270 -13.61 -12.13 7.46
N GLY A 271 -14.90 -11.79 7.55
CA GLY A 271 -15.61 -11.49 8.79
C GLY A 271 -16.42 -10.20 8.68
N ASP A 272 -17.67 -10.25 9.14
CA ASP A 272 -18.55 -9.08 9.18
C ASP A 272 -18.25 -8.26 10.44
N TYR A 273 -17.70 -7.05 10.30
CA TYR A 273 -17.73 -6.05 11.37
C TYR A 273 -18.01 -4.65 10.80
N LEU A 274 -18.92 -3.96 11.50
CA LEU A 274 -19.29 -2.56 11.29
C LEU A 274 -18.62 -1.74 12.40
N LEU A 275 -17.76 -0.77 12.05
CA LEU A 275 -17.29 0.26 12.98
C LEU A 275 -17.83 1.60 12.50
N THR A 276 -18.76 2.19 13.26
CA THR A 276 -19.32 3.51 13.01
C THR A 276 -19.25 4.33 14.29
N PHE A 277 -18.52 5.46 14.29
CA PHE A 277 -18.56 6.46 15.36
C PHE A 277 -18.28 7.87 14.80
N PRO A 278 -19.10 8.87 15.12
CA PRO A 278 -20.55 8.88 14.96
C PRO A 278 -20.90 9.14 13.48
N GLY A 279 -21.25 8.09 12.75
CA GLY A 279 -21.75 8.19 11.38
C GLY A 279 -20.71 8.55 10.32
N LEU A 280 -19.83 7.60 9.98
CA LEU A 280 -19.01 7.66 8.78
C LEU A 280 -18.93 6.29 8.10
N SER A 281 -18.92 6.35 6.78
CA SER A 281 -18.95 5.29 5.78
C SER A 281 -18.03 4.11 6.05
N SER A 282 -18.51 2.87 6.03
CA SER A 282 -17.60 1.71 6.00
C SER A 282 -17.17 1.44 4.55
N ILE A 283 -15.86 1.42 4.30
CA ILE A 283 -15.30 0.87 3.05
C ILE A 283 -15.11 -0.62 3.26
N PHE A 284 -15.96 -1.43 2.62
CA PHE A 284 -15.88 -2.89 2.69
C PHE A 284 -15.02 -3.40 1.54
N MET A 285 -13.91 -4.06 1.88
CA MET A 285 -13.22 -4.93 0.94
C MET A 285 -13.38 -6.37 1.39
N TYR A 286 -14.15 -7.13 0.62
CA TYR A 286 -14.35 -8.55 0.82
C TYR A 286 -13.25 -9.31 0.09
N GLN A 287 -12.39 -10.02 0.84
CA GLN A 287 -11.60 -11.11 0.30
C GLN A 287 -12.25 -12.44 0.69
N VAL A 288 -12.64 -13.24 -0.31
CA VAL A 288 -13.16 -14.60 -0.09
C VAL A 288 -11.98 -15.57 -0.22
N GLN A 289 -11.59 -16.20 0.89
CA GLN A 289 -10.72 -17.37 0.86
C GLN A 289 -11.57 -18.63 0.60
N PHE A 290 -11.09 -19.50 -0.28
CA PHE A 290 -11.68 -20.81 -0.59
C PHE A 290 -10.86 -21.91 0.09
#